data_AF-A0A6J7EHM1-F1
#
_entry.id   AF-A0A6J7EHM1-F1
#
_cell.length_a   1.000
_cell.length_b   1.000
_cell.length_c   1.000
_cell.angle_alpha   90.00
_cell.angle_beta   90.00
_cell.angle_gamma   90.00
#
_symmetry.space_group_name_H-M   'P 1'
#
loop_
_entity.id
_entity.type
_entity.pdbx_description
1 polymer ?
#
loop_
_entity_poly.entity_id
_entity_poly.type
_entity_poly.pdbx_seq_one_letter_code
_entity_poly.pdbx_strand_id
1 'polypeptide(L)'
;MDNNTTVTAGLSSNGQVSLGLNSTVSGSVTLWASAPNPTGYTGTVQRQSTAFVLSPPDMLNPLTLVDSATSNSNGQLVAGASPADSCSGGNGTAGSCYTNATLSPRTLSLGNSGVVTLGGAVYNFCQLNLGNNAAINIASGARTTLYIDSPDRAGSGCVAGQGGITSGNGAFFSNPGGDPRGLVLVIYGATATPTKSGFTTIQFPNNINLAAAIYSPNAAITFKNYGTFTGGISAKAVTLKNNASWDNRLQGFTLATTLVYYRGAWRQCSTTAAVTPTTPAAGCPLDS
;
A
#
# COMPACT_ATOMS: atom_id res chain seq x y z
N MET A 1 -20.40 -6.07 -2.28
CA MET A 1 -20.55 -5.01 -1.26
C MET A 1 -21.65 -5.47 -0.34
N ASP A 2 -21.43 -5.39 0.97
CA ASP A 2 -22.41 -5.87 1.93
C ASP A 2 -23.39 -4.73 2.29
N ASN A 3 -23.71 -4.53 3.56
CA ASN A 3 -24.70 -3.54 3.97
C ASN A 3 -24.10 -2.12 4.05
N ASN A 4 -24.93 -1.10 3.81
CA ASN A 4 -24.63 0.32 4.04
C ASN A 4 -23.30 0.80 3.40
N THR A 5 -23.05 0.47 2.13
CA THR A 5 -21.85 0.92 1.39
C THR A 5 -22.23 1.99 0.37
N THR A 6 -21.51 3.11 0.29
CA THR A 6 -21.80 4.19 -0.67
C THR A 6 -20.64 4.41 -1.63
N VAL A 7 -20.81 4.02 -2.88
CA VAL A 7 -19.82 4.24 -3.94
C VAL A 7 -20.16 5.54 -4.67
N THR A 8 -19.42 6.60 -4.42
CA THR A 8 -19.66 7.93 -5.02
C THR A 8 -19.07 8.09 -6.43
N ALA A 9 -18.25 7.13 -6.88
CA ALA A 9 -17.57 7.17 -8.17
C ALA A 9 -18.03 6.05 -9.12
N GLY A 10 -17.46 6.03 -10.32
CA GLY A 10 -17.64 4.94 -11.27
C GLY A 10 -17.02 3.64 -10.76
N LEU A 11 -17.68 2.52 -11.05
CA LEU A 11 -17.22 1.18 -10.72
C LEU A 11 -17.03 0.39 -12.01
N SER A 12 -15.90 -0.31 -12.13
CA SER A 12 -15.62 -1.17 -13.28
C SER A 12 -15.28 -2.60 -12.85
N SER A 13 -15.79 -3.62 -13.57
CA SER A 13 -15.49 -5.03 -13.25
C SER A 13 -15.54 -5.94 -14.48
N ASN A 14 -14.64 -6.92 -14.54
CA ASN A 14 -14.74 -8.06 -15.46
C ASN A 14 -15.69 -9.15 -14.97
N GLY A 15 -16.03 -9.12 -13.68
CA GLY A 15 -16.86 -10.11 -13.03
C GLY A 15 -18.18 -9.52 -12.55
N GLN A 16 -18.85 -10.27 -11.67
CA GLN A 16 -20.08 -9.83 -11.06
C GLN A 16 -19.85 -8.63 -10.12
N VAL A 17 -20.82 -7.74 -10.09
CA VAL A 17 -20.95 -6.69 -9.06
C VAL A 17 -22.19 -7.01 -8.25
N SER A 18 -22.05 -7.13 -6.95
CA SER A 18 -23.17 -7.39 -6.04
C SER A 18 -23.23 -6.32 -4.97
N LEU A 19 -24.41 -5.69 -4.84
CA LEU A 19 -24.73 -4.71 -3.81
C LEU A 19 -25.67 -5.35 -2.79
N GLY A 20 -25.28 -5.30 -1.52
CA GLY A 20 -26.10 -5.71 -0.38
C GLY A 20 -27.10 -4.63 0.02
N LEU A 21 -27.73 -4.82 1.18
CA LEU A 21 -28.82 -3.95 1.64
C LEU A 21 -28.33 -2.53 1.90
N ASN A 22 -29.09 -1.53 1.43
CA ASN A 22 -28.77 -0.10 1.55
C ASN A 22 -27.41 0.30 0.96
N SER A 23 -26.85 -0.52 0.08
CA SER A 23 -25.65 -0.14 -0.67
C SER A 23 -26.05 0.64 -1.92
N THR A 24 -25.35 1.75 -2.17
CA THR A 24 -25.62 2.62 -3.31
C THR A 24 -24.35 2.81 -4.14
N VAL A 25 -24.52 2.94 -5.46
CA VAL A 25 -23.47 3.38 -6.38
C VAL A 25 -24.04 4.60 -7.11
N SER A 26 -23.45 5.77 -6.86
CA SER A 26 -23.86 7.05 -7.47
C SER A 26 -23.20 7.27 -8.83
N GLY A 27 -22.05 6.64 -9.10
CA GLY A 27 -21.39 6.69 -10.41
C GLY A 27 -21.89 5.62 -11.39
N SER A 28 -21.33 5.62 -12.60
CA SER A 28 -21.65 4.58 -13.59
C SER A 28 -21.04 3.23 -13.21
N VAL A 29 -21.78 2.15 -13.43
CA VAL A 29 -21.24 0.79 -13.37
C VAL A 29 -20.88 0.35 -14.78
N THR A 30 -19.60 0.06 -15.03
CA THR A 30 -19.10 -0.43 -16.31
C THR A 30 -18.67 -1.88 -16.18
N LEU A 31 -19.26 -2.78 -16.97
CA LEU A 31 -18.97 -4.21 -16.92
C LEU A 31 -18.36 -4.71 -18.22
N TRP A 32 -17.56 -5.76 -18.14
CA TRP A 32 -17.19 -6.52 -19.34
C TRP A 32 -18.46 -7.10 -20.01
N ALA A 33 -18.46 -7.18 -21.34
CA ALA A 33 -19.61 -7.63 -22.12
C ALA A 33 -20.19 -8.95 -21.61
N SER A 34 -19.35 -9.91 -21.25
CA SER A 34 -19.76 -11.23 -20.75
C SER A 34 -19.95 -11.31 -19.23
N ALA A 35 -19.72 -10.22 -18.49
CA ALA A 35 -19.96 -10.21 -17.05
C ALA A 35 -21.47 -10.28 -16.74
N PRO A 36 -21.88 -11.04 -15.70
CA PRO A 36 -23.28 -11.06 -15.25
C PRO A 36 -23.80 -9.65 -14.94
N ASN A 37 -25.11 -9.44 -15.08
CA ASN A 37 -25.75 -8.21 -14.62
C ASN A 37 -25.48 -8.00 -13.11
N PRO A 38 -25.33 -6.75 -12.67
CA PRO A 38 -25.10 -6.48 -11.25
C PRO A 38 -26.36 -6.82 -10.45
N THR A 39 -26.18 -7.36 -9.24
CA THR A 39 -27.29 -7.64 -8.32
C THR A 39 -27.44 -6.49 -7.33
N GLY A 40 -28.67 -6.03 -7.08
CA GLY A 40 -28.97 -4.94 -6.13
C GLY A 40 -28.65 -3.53 -6.63
N TYR A 41 -28.27 -3.36 -7.91
CA TYR A 41 -28.03 -2.07 -8.54
C TYR A 41 -29.18 -1.69 -9.50
N THR A 42 -29.68 -0.46 -9.40
CA THR A 42 -30.82 0.03 -10.18
C THR A 42 -30.44 1.11 -11.21
N GLY A 43 -29.16 1.50 -11.29
CA GLY A 43 -28.69 2.52 -12.23
C GLY A 43 -28.34 1.96 -13.61
N THR A 44 -27.85 2.84 -14.49
CA THR A 44 -27.39 2.44 -15.83
C THR A 44 -26.11 1.62 -15.74
N VAL A 45 -26.08 0.50 -16.46
CA VAL A 45 -24.91 -0.36 -16.64
C VAL A 45 -24.34 -0.12 -18.03
N GLN A 46 -23.11 0.37 -18.11
CA GLN A 46 -22.34 0.43 -19.35
C GLN A 46 -21.62 -0.89 -19.57
N ARG A 47 -21.57 -1.38 -20.81
CA ARG A 47 -20.85 -2.61 -21.16
C ARG A 47 -19.70 -2.30 -22.11
N GLN A 48 -18.54 -2.90 -21.86
CA GLN A 48 -17.38 -2.79 -22.74
C GLN A 48 -17.11 -4.13 -23.43
N SER A 49 -16.77 -4.07 -24.72
CA SER A 49 -16.48 -5.26 -25.54
C SER A 49 -15.14 -5.90 -25.16
N THR A 50 -14.19 -5.11 -24.69
CA THR A 50 -12.89 -5.57 -24.18
C THR A 50 -12.96 -5.81 -22.68
N ALA A 51 -12.31 -6.87 -22.22
CA ALA A 51 -12.12 -7.07 -20.79
C ALA A 51 -11.23 -5.94 -20.24
N PHE A 52 -11.52 -5.49 -19.03
CA PHE A 52 -10.64 -4.63 -18.26
C PHE A 52 -9.35 -5.38 -17.97
N VAL A 53 -8.35 -5.20 -18.81
CA VAL A 53 -7.01 -5.72 -18.53
C VAL A 53 -6.39 -4.78 -17.52
N LEU A 54 -6.20 -5.26 -16.30
CA LEU A 54 -5.27 -4.62 -15.38
C LEU A 54 -3.88 -4.85 -15.97
N SER A 55 -3.41 -3.93 -16.81
CA SER A 55 -1.99 -3.95 -17.15
C SER A 55 -1.23 -3.81 -15.84
N PRO A 56 -0.26 -4.68 -15.54
CA PRO A 56 0.77 -4.35 -14.58
C PRO A 56 1.23 -2.94 -14.95
N PRO A 57 1.26 -1.97 -14.03
CA PRO A 57 2.16 -0.86 -14.26
C PRO A 57 3.54 -1.49 -14.47
N ASP A 58 4.30 -1.04 -15.46
CA ASP A 58 5.69 -1.49 -15.67
C ASP A 58 6.56 -1.30 -14.42
N MET A 59 6.03 -0.69 -13.36
CA MET A 59 6.54 -0.74 -11.99
C MET A 59 6.70 -2.15 -11.38
N LEU A 60 6.18 -3.21 -12.02
CA LEU A 60 6.49 -4.61 -11.65
C LEU A 60 7.63 -5.22 -12.49
N ASN A 61 8.18 -4.50 -13.47
CA ASN A 61 9.53 -4.76 -13.96
C ASN A 61 10.44 -4.78 -12.73
N PRO A 62 11.37 -5.75 -12.57
CA PRO A 62 11.90 -6.14 -11.28
C PRO A 62 12.39 -4.89 -10.57
N LEU A 63 11.63 -4.44 -9.56
CA LEU A 63 12.03 -3.34 -8.71
C LEU A 63 13.41 -3.76 -8.22
N THR A 64 14.45 -3.14 -8.76
CA THR A 64 15.80 -3.44 -8.34
C THR A 64 15.83 -2.96 -6.90
N LEU A 65 16.22 -3.83 -5.96
CA LEU A 65 16.13 -3.52 -4.52
C LEU A 65 16.82 -2.18 -4.16
N VAL A 66 17.70 -1.68 -5.02
CA VAL A 66 18.37 -0.38 -4.94
C VAL A 66 17.43 0.84 -4.96
N ASP A 67 16.21 0.73 -5.49
CA ASP A 67 15.24 1.83 -5.52
C ASP A 67 14.39 1.93 -4.23
N SER A 68 14.56 0.98 -3.30
CA SER A 68 13.85 1.04 -2.01
C SER A 68 14.50 2.09 -1.12
N ALA A 69 13.68 2.96 -0.53
CA ALA A 69 14.13 3.94 0.42
C ALA A 69 14.89 3.25 1.56
N THR A 70 16.19 3.52 1.62
CA THR A 70 17.05 3.10 2.71
C THR A 70 16.86 3.98 3.93
N SER A 71 16.19 5.12 3.81
CA SER A 71 15.78 5.92 4.95
C SER A 71 14.47 6.68 4.80
N ASN A 72 13.88 7.12 5.92
CA ASN A 72 12.70 7.98 5.94
C ASN A 72 13.00 9.37 6.54
N SER A 73 12.03 10.28 6.40
CA SER A 73 12.18 11.72 6.71
C SER A 73 12.50 12.04 8.16
N ASN A 74 12.29 11.11 9.09
CA ASN A 74 12.58 11.26 10.51
C ASN A 74 13.71 10.34 10.99
N GLY A 75 14.42 9.67 10.08
CA GLY A 75 15.55 8.80 10.39
C GLY A 75 15.21 7.53 11.17
N GLN A 76 13.95 7.07 11.12
CA GLN A 76 13.46 5.83 11.73
C GLN A 76 13.54 4.60 10.82
N LEU A 77 13.99 4.78 9.58
CA LEU A 77 14.40 3.70 8.69
C LEU A 77 15.83 4.08 8.29
N VAL A 78 16.84 3.26 8.57
CA VAL A 78 18.18 3.42 7.99
C VAL A 78 18.71 2.05 7.53
N ALA A 79 19.15 1.92 6.28
CA ALA A 79 19.79 0.71 5.80
C ALA A 79 21.19 0.51 6.40
N GLY A 80 21.43 -0.65 7.01
CA GLY A 80 22.77 -1.08 7.40
C GLY A 80 23.23 -0.69 8.81
N ALA A 81 22.35 -0.14 9.67
CA ALA A 81 22.65 0.06 11.08
C ALA A 81 21.80 -0.86 11.97
N SER A 82 22.44 -1.81 12.65
CA SER A 82 21.93 -2.41 13.88
C SER A 82 22.31 -1.51 15.07
N PRO A 83 21.50 -1.35 16.12
CA PRO A 83 20.15 -0.82 16.21
C PRO A 83 20.17 0.67 16.63
N ALA A 84 19.59 1.57 15.85
CA ALA A 84 19.27 2.93 16.31
C ALA A 84 17.96 3.49 15.71
N ASP A 85 17.09 2.61 15.20
CA ASP A 85 15.69 2.92 14.91
C ASP A 85 14.87 2.54 16.15
N SER A 86 14.66 3.48 17.07
CA SER A 86 13.86 3.21 18.27
C SER A 86 12.38 3.15 17.89
N CYS A 87 11.85 1.94 17.80
CA CYS A 87 10.44 1.67 18.00
C CYS A 87 10.07 2.20 19.40
N SER A 88 9.37 3.32 19.49
CA SER A 88 8.83 3.77 20.77
C SER A 88 7.61 2.92 21.11
N GLY A 89 7.86 1.70 21.60
CA GLY A 89 6.86 0.94 22.34
C GLY A 89 6.86 1.43 23.77
N GLY A 90 5.79 2.13 24.17
CA GLY A 90 5.52 2.36 25.58
C GLY A 90 5.58 1.04 26.34
N ASN A 91 6.34 1.03 27.44
CA ASN A 91 6.53 -0.09 28.37
C ASN A 91 6.97 -1.44 27.75
N GLY A 92 8.28 -1.56 27.51
CA GLY A 92 9.02 -2.71 28.04
C GLY A 92 9.28 -3.93 27.15
N THR A 93 8.88 -3.94 25.87
CA THR A 93 9.25 -5.05 24.98
C THR A 93 9.67 -4.56 23.61
N ALA A 94 10.95 -4.76 23.30
CA ALA A 94 11.60 -4.46 22.03
C ALA A 94 10.86 -5.13 20.85
N GLY A 95 10.08 -4.36 20.09
CA GLY A 95 9.47 -4.81 18.84
C GLY A 95 10.36 -4.37 17.69
N SER A 96 11.10 -5.29 17.05
CA SER A 96 11.97 -4.99 15.91
C SER A 96 11.19 -4.36 14.74
N CYS A 97 11.47 -3.10 14.38
CA CYS A 97 10.66 -2.35 13.40
C CYS A 97 10.97 -2.67 11.94
N TYR A 98 12.18 -3.08 11.59
CA TYR A 98 12.51 -3.37 10.20
C TYR A 98 13.72 -4.29 10.13
N THR A 99 13.56 -5.49 9.60
CA THR A 99 14.69 -6.37 9.29
C THR A 99 15.19 -6.01 7.89
N ASN A 100 16.07 -5.01 7.80
CA ASN A 100 16.88 -4.84 6.61
C ASN A 100 17.97 -5.89 6.61
N ALA A 101 17.82 -6.90 5.78
CA ALA A 101 18.99 -7.56 5.28
C ALA A 101 18.79 -7.73 3.78
N THR A 102 19.89 -7.64 3.07
CA THR A 102 20.15 -8.23 1.75
C THR A 102 19.70 -9.70 1.62
N LEU A 103 19.11 -10.29 2.66
CA LEU A 103 18.48 -11.60 2.75
C LEU A 103 17.14 -11.45 3.48
N SER A 104 16.11 -12.12 2.95
CA SER A 104 14.78 -12.27 3.55
C SER A 104 14.79 -12.41 5.09
N PRO A 105 13.83 -11.83 5.83
CA PRO A 105 12.61 -11.18 5.35
C PRO A 105 12.55 -9.65 5.51
N ARG A 106 12.04 -8.94 4.50
CA ARG A 106 11.75 -7.49 4.57
C ARG A 106 10.42 -7.22 5.27
N THR A 107 10.38 -7.35 6.59
CA THR A 107 9.14 -7.24 7.36
C THR A 107 9.14 -5.98 8.21
N LEU A 108 8.05 -5.22 8.17
CA LEU A 108 7.77 -4.14 9.13
C LEU A 108 6.74 -4.62 10.13
N SER A 109 7.12 -4.69 11.41
CA SER A 109 6.23 -5.10 12.50
C SER A 109 6.09 -3.98 13.53
N LEU A 110 4.87 -3.48 13.69
CA LEU A 110 4.51 -2.54 14.74
C LEU A 110 3.74 -3.29 15.83
N GLY A 111 4.19 -3.19 17.08
CA GLY A 111 3.45 -3.71 18.22
C GLY A 111 2.14 -2.96 18.45
N ASN A 112 1.43 -3.31 19.53
CA ASN A 112 0.22 -2.57 19.92
C ASN A 112 0.54 -1.09 20.16
N SER A 113 -0.24 -0.19 19.58
CA SER A 113 -0.02 1.27 19.59
C SER A 113 1.34 1.70 19.03
N GLY A 114 2.03 0.82 18.29
CA GLY A 114 3.28 1.16 17.62
C GLY A 114 3.02 2.15 16.48
N VAL A 115 3.87 3.16 16.33
CA VAL A 115 3.71 4.21 15.33
C VAL A 115 4.98 4.32 14.51
N VAL A 116 4.84 4.42 13.19
CA VAL A 116 5.92 4.78 12.27
C VAL A 116 5.46 5.91 11.37
N THR A 117 6.33 6.85 11.04
CA THR A 117 6.04 7.89 10.05
C THR A 117 6.91 7.70 8.82
N LEU A 118 6.28 7.56 7.65
CA LEU A 118 6.94 7.36 6.37
C LEU A 118 7.04 8.69 5.62
N GLY A 119 8.19 8.88 4.99
CA GLY A 119 8.47 10.04 4.15
C GLY A 119 7.96 9.87 2.72
N GLY A 120 8.18 10.88 1.89
CA GLY A 120 7.88 10.80 0.46
C GLY A 120 8.88 9.91 -0.26
N ALA A 121 8.65 8.61 -0.27
CA ALA A 121 9.54 7.63 -0.88
C ALA A 121 8.82 6.32 -1.26
N VAL A 122 9.59 5.40 -1.83
CA VAL A 122 9.16 4.04 -2.16
C VAL A 122 9.68 3.07 -1.11
N TYR A 123 8.79 2.30 -0.51
CA TYR A 123 9.15 1.26 0.46
C TYR A 123 8.76 -0.11 -0.09
N ASN A 124 9.59 -1.13 0.13
CA ASN A 124 9.32 -2.50 -0.28
C ASN A 124 9.38 -3.45 0.93
N PHE A 125 8.26 -4.12 1.20
CA PHE A 125 8.13 -5.08 2.28
C PHE A 125 7.64 -6.41 1.72
N CYS A 126 8.10 -7.52 2.28
CA CYS A 126 7.45 -8.82 2.12
C CYS A 126 6.21 -8.93 3.01
N GLN A 127 6.19 -8.23 4.14
CA GLN A 127 5.09 -8.33 5.10
C GLN A 127 4.97 -7.05 5.95
N LEU A 128 3.73 -6.61 6.15
CA LEU A 128 3.39 -5.64 7.20
C LEU A 128 2.62 -6.34 8.32
N ASN A 129 3.04 -6.15 9.56
CA ASN A 129 2.34 -6.65 10.74
C ASN A 129 2.03 -5.49 11.67
N LEU A 130 0.75 -5.15 11.81
CA LEU A 130 0.29 -4.04 12.63
C LEU A 130 -0.45 -4.58 13.85
N GLY A 131 0.02 -4.29 15.05
CA GLY A 131 -0.69 -4.59 16.29
C GLY A 131 -1.99 -3.81 16.43
N ASN A 132 -2.69 -3.99 17.54
CA ASN A 132 -3.89 -3.20 17.85
C ASN A 132 -3.53 -1.73 17.98
N ASN A 133 -4.31 -0.84 17.36
CA ASN A 133 -4.09 0.61 17.35
C ASN A 133 -2.73 1.05 16.78
N ALA A 134 -2.02 0.18 16.04
CA ALA A 134 -0.79 0.57 15.39
C ALA A 134 -1.05 1.55 14.23
N ALA A 135 -0.10 2.45 13.97
CA ALA A 135 -0.26 3.51 12.98
C ALA A 135 0.92 3.58 12.01
N ILE A 136 0.61 3.62 10.72
CA ILE A 136 1.55 4.07 9.69
C ILE A 136 1.11 5.47 9.27
N ASN A 137 1.89 6.48 9.63
CA ASN A 137 1.64 7.86 9.26
C ASN A 137 2.40 8.21 7.98
N ILE A 138 1.75 8.86 7.03
CA ILE A 138 2.40 9.49 5.89
C ILE A 138 2.70 10.93 6.28
N ALA A 139 3.96 11.34 6.14
CA ALA A 139 4.36 12.71 6.45
C ALA A 139 3.53 13.73 5.64
N SER A 140 3.25 14.90 6.24
CA SER A 140 2.46 15.93 5.56
C SER A 140 3.11 16.33 4.22
N GLY A 141 2.31 16.35 3.15
CA GLY A 141 2.78 16.64 1.80
C GLY A 141 3.60 15.52 1.12
N ALA A 142 3.87 14.42 1.82
CA ALA A 142 4.59 13.29 1.23
C ALA A 142 3.72 12.50 0.26
N ARG A 143 4.37 11.92 -0.75
CA ARG A 143 3.82 10.88 -1.62
C ARG A 143 4.58 9.60 -1.37
N THR A 144 3.90 8.61 -0.82
CA THR A 144 4.48 7.35 -0.38
C THR A 144 3.92 6.19 -1.19
N THR A 145 4.80 5.33 -1.68
CA THR A 145 4.39 4.06 -2.32
C THR A 145 4.89 2.90 -1.49
N LEU A 146 3.99 2.03 -1.03
CA LEU A 146 4.31 0.79 -0.34
C LEU A 146 4.12 -0.39 -1.30
N TYR A 147 5.22 -1.05 -1.64
CA TYR A 147 5.21 -2.33 -2.33
C TYR A 147 5.16 -3.47 -1.31
N ILE A 148 4.12 -4.29 -1.39
CA ILE A 148 4.00 -5.54 -0.65
C ILE A 148 4.28 -6.69 -1.62
N ASP A 149 5.48 -7.21 -1.52
CA ASP A 149 6.04 -8.25 -2.38
C ASP A 149 5.73 -9.65 -1.84
N SER A 150 5.76 -10.67 -2.69
CA SER A 150 5.28 -12.02 -2.38
C SER A 150 6.30 -13.10 -2.73
N PRO A 151 6.30 -14.26 -2.03
CA PRO A 151 7.13 -15.42 -2.38
C PRO A 151 6.89 -15.95 -3.80
N ASP A 152 5.71 -15.66 -4.37
CA ASP A 152 5.33 -16.07 -5.72
C ASP A 152 6.02 -15.24 -6.81
N ARG A 153 6.55 -14.05 -6.49
CA ARG A 153 7.33 -13.25 -7.43
C ARG A 153 8.76 -13.77 -7.51
N ALA A 154 9.19 -14.16 -8.71
CA ALA A 154 10.58 -14.56 -8.95
C ALA A 154 11.55 -13.45 -8.53
N GLY A 155 12.57 -13.81 -7.74
CA GLY A 155 13.56 -12.86 -7.22
C GLY A 155 13.06 -11.95 -6.08
N SER A 156 11.85 -12.16 -5.52
CA SER A 156 11.38 -11.33 -4.40
C SER A 156 12.26 -11.45 -3.16
N GLY A 157 12.79 -12.64 -2.89
CA GLY A 157 13.42 -12.93 -1.61
C GLY A 157 12.42 -12.82 -0.46
N CYS A 158 11.11 -13.01 -0.68
CA CYS A 158 10.14 -13.18 0.40
C CYS A 158 9.99 -14.68 0.73
N VAL A 159 9.94 -15.01 2.02
CA VAL A 159 9.74 -16.41 2.46
C VAL A 159 8.28 -16.81 2.43
N ALA A 160 8.03 -18.12 2.27
CA ALA A 160 6.68 -18.68 2.30
C ALA A 160 5.89 -18.23 3.54
N GLY A 161 4.60 -17.94 3.36
CA GLY A 161 3.73 -17.38 4.40
C GLY A 161 3.79 -15.86 4.55
N GLN A 162 4.57 -15.16 3.72
CA GLN A 162 4.57 -13.69 3.60
C GLN A 162 3.79 -13.23 2.36
N GLY A 163 3.77 -11.93 2.10
CA GLY A 163 3.15 -11.34 0.92
C GLY A 163 1.89 -10.55 1.20
N GLY A 164 1.72 -10.05 2.44
CA GLY A 164 0.51 -9.36 2.80
C GLY A 164 0.66 -8.34 3.93
N ILE A 165 -0.50 -7.92 4.39
CA ILE A 165 -0.68 -7.00 5.52
C ILE A 165 -1.53 -7.75 6.54
N THR A 166 -1.01 -7.94 7.74
CA THR A 166 -1.79 -8.35 8.90
C THR A 166 -1.97 -7.14 9.80
N SER A 167 -3.17 -6.98 10.36
CA SER A 167 -3.46 -5.82 11.20
C SER A 167 -4.46 -6.16 12.30
N GLY A 168 -4.16 -5.67 13.50
CA GLY A 168 -4.99 -5.74 14.69
C GLY A 168 -6.14 -4.73 14.67
N ASN A 169 -7.01 -4.80 15.68
CA ASN A 169 -8.15 -3.90 15.77
C ASN A 169 -7.70 -2.45 15.93
N GLY A 170 -8.33 -1.52 15.20
CA GLY A 170 -8.02 -0.10 15.27
C GLY A 170 -6.68 0.30 14.63
N ALA A 171 -5.96 -0.61 13.95
CA ALA A 171 -4.80 -0.24 13.16
C ALA A 171 -5.20 0.68 12.00
N PHE A 172 -4.40 1.70 11.70
CA PHE A 172 -4.74 2.70 10.68
C PHE A 172 -3.54 3.21 9.89
N PHE A 173 -3.84 3.76 8.70
CA PHE A 173 -2.88 4.47 7.88
C PHE A 173 -3.31 5.95 7.84
N SER A 174 -2.52 6.82 8.45
CA SER A 174 -2.79 8.25 8.40
C SER A 174 -2.22 8.85 7.14
N ASN A 175 -3.09 9.39 6.28
CA ASN A 175 -2.69 10.22 5.15
C ASN A 175 -3.29 11.62 5.37
N PRO A 176 -2.61 12.50 6.14
CA PRO A 176 -3.21 13.72 6.67
C PRO A 176 -3.61 14.73 5.59
N GLY A 177 -3.04 14.64 4.38
CA GLY A 177 -3.47 15.46 3.26
C GLY A 177 -4.84 15.07 2.69
N GLY A 178 -5.37 13.90 3.07
CA GLY A 178 -6.63 13.35 2.59
C GLY A 178 -6.63 13.01 1.09
N ASP A 179 -5.60 13.38 0.33
CA ASP A 179 -5.42 13.04 -1.08
C ASP A 179 -4.99 11.57 -1.19
N PRO A 180 -5.82 10.67 -1.73
CA PRO A 180 -5.48 9.25 -1.84
C PRO A 180 -4.27 8.98 -2.75
N ARG A 181 -3.79 9.96 -3.52
CA ARG A 181 -2.53 9.86 -4.28
C ARG A 181 -1.28 10.03 -3.40
N GLY A 182 -1.46 10.53 -2.18
CA GLY A 182 -0.40 10.64 -1.17
C GLY A 182 0.06 9.29 -0.62
N LEU A 183 -0.79 8.26 -0.71
CA LEU A 183 -0.46 6.88 -0.33
C LEU A 183 -0.88 5.91 -1.43
N VAL A 184 0.08 5.22 -2.01
CA VAL A 184 -0.15 4.14 -2.97
C VAL A 184 0.26 2.81 -2.35
N LEU A 185 -0.64 1.83 -2.34
CA LEU A 185 -0.36 0.46 -1.95
C LEU A 185 -0.32 -0.41 -3.20
N VAL A 186 0.85 -0.97 -3.50
CA VAL A 186 1.04 -1.93 -4.60
C VAL A 186 1.29 -3.30 -3.99
N ILE A 187 0.36 -4.24 -4.17
CA ILE A 187 0.41 -5.54 -3.51
C ILE A 187 0.46 -6.62 -4.57
N TYR A 188 1.55 -7.39 -4.61
CA TYR A 188 1.73 -8.44 -5.62
C TYR A 188 0.68 -9.55 -5.49
N GLY A 189 0.39 -9.99 -4.26
CA GLY A 189 -0.55 -11.08 -3.97
C GLY A 189 0.04 -12.48 -4.21
N ALA A 190 -0.81 -13.48 -4.31
CA ALA A 190 -0.43 -14.85 -4.68
C ALA A 190 -1.06 -15.22 -6.02
N THR A 191 -0.32 -15.97 -6.83
CA THR A 191 -0.87 -16.55 -8.06
C THR A 191 -1.76 -17.76 -7.69
N ALA A 192 -2.72 -18.11 -8.55
CA ALA A 192 -3.76 -19.10 -8.24
C ALA A 192 -3.23 -20.51 -7.93
N THR A 193 -1.96 -20.78 -8.23
CA THR A 193 -1.20 -21.98 -7.85
C THR A 193 -0.17 -21.59 -6.79
N PRO A 194 -0.57 -21.46 -5.50
CA PRO A 194 0.33 -21.03 -4.43
C PRO A 194 1.30 -22.17 -4.10
N THR A 195 2.36 -22.31 -4.90
CA THR A 195 3.45 -23.24 -4.60
C THR A 195 4.23 -22.78 -3.36
N LYS A 196 4.13 -21.49 -2.98
CA LYS A 196 4.90 -20.88 -1.88
C LYS A 196 4.05 -20.15 -0.83
N SER A 197 2.72 -20.31 -0.83
CA SER A 197 1.82 -19.80 0.23
C SER A 197 1.90 -18.27 0.46
N GLY A 198 1.73 -17.47 -0.60
CA GLY A 198 1.49 -16.02 -0.45
C GLY A 198 0.06 -15.69 -0.02
N PHE A 199 -0.19 -14.45 0.40
CA PHE A 199 -1.56 -14.00 0.70
C PHE A 199 -2.39 -13.83 -0.58
N THR A 200 -3.44 -14.64 -0.71
CA THR A 200 -4.46 -14.49 -1.77
C THR A 200 -5.50 -13.43 -1.43
N THR A 201 -5.60 -13.06 -0.15
CA THR A 201 -6.54 -12.07 0.37
C THR A 201 -5.84 -11.15 1.36
N ILE A 202 -5.95 -9.85 1.15
CA ILE A 202 -5.54 -8.81 2.10
C ILE A 202 -6.78 -8.34 2.84
N GLN A 203 -6.72 -8.40 4.18
CA GLN A 203 -7.82 -7.99 5.03
C GLN A 203 -7.43 -6.75 5.80
N PHE A 204 -8.21 -5.69 5.64
CA PHE A 204 -8.17 -4.55 6.53
C PHE A 204 -9.22 -4.74 7.65
N PRO A 205 -8.82 -4.66 8.93
CA PRO A 205 -9.64 -4.95 10.09
C PRO A 205 -10.66 -3.84 10.33
N ASN A 206 -11.42 -3.99 11.41
CA ASN A 206 -12.46 -3.04 11.75
C ASN A 206 -11.88 -1.64 12.06
N ASN A 207 -12.66 -0.61 11.76
CA ASN A 207 -12.35 0.79 12.06
C ASN A 207 -11.12 1.36 11.34
N ILE A 208 -10.74 0.81 10.18
CA ILE A 208 -9.65 1.40 9.41
C ILE A 208 -10.12 2.69 8.71
N ASN A 209 -9.41 3.80 8.91
CA ASN A 209 -9.51 4.96 8.03
C ASN A 209 -8.31 4.93 7.08
N LEU A 210 -8.57 4.88 5.77
CA LEU A 210 -7.54 4.74 4.75
C LEU A 210 -7.87 5.63 3.55
N ALA A 211 -7.07 6.68 3.36
CA ALA A 211 -7.07 7.47 2.13
C ALA A 211 -5.90 7.04 1.23
N ALA A 212 -6.16 6.16 0.25
CA ALA A 212 -5.10 5.56 -0.58
C ALA A 212 -5.58 5.09 -1.96
N ALA A 213 -4.64 4.95 -2.89
CA ALA A 213 -4.81 4.15 -4.10
C ALA A 213 -4.24 2.75 -3.88
N ILE A 214 -5.01 1.70 -4.17
CA ILE A 214 -4.62 0.30 -3.99
C ILE A 214 -4.60 -0.41 -5.34
N TYR A 215 -3.50 -1.08 -5.64
CA TYR A 215 -3.34 -1.94 -6.80
C TYR A 215 -2.89 -3.34 -6.38
N SER A 216 -3.73 -4.34 -6.63
CA SER A 216 -3.45 -5.74 -6.30
C SER A 216 -4.10 -6.72 -7.27
N PRO A 217 -3.56 -6.87 -8.49
CA PRO A 217 -4.22 -7.61 -9.57
C PRO A 217 -4.39 -9.11 -9.25
N ASN A 218 -3.58 -9.68 -8.36
CA ASN A 218 -3.64 -11.09 -8.00
C ASN A 218 -4.22 -11.37 -6.61
N ALA A 219 -4.49 -10.35 -5.78
CA ALA A 219 -5.10 -10.55 -4.46
C ALA A 219 -6.53 -10.01 -4.39
N ALA A 220 -7.33 -10.64 -3.54
CA ALA A 220 -8.60 -10.08 -3.09
C ALA A 220 -8.33 -9.05 -1.99
N ILE A 221 -9.03 -7.91 -2.03
CA ILE A 221 -9.01 -6.91 -0.95
C ILE A 221 -10.33 -6.99 -0.20
N THR A 222 -10.26 -7.11 1.12
CA THR A 222 -11.44 -7.12 1.99
C THR A 222 -11.31 -6.05 3.06
N PHE A 223 -12.27 -5.13 3.09
CA PHE A 223 -12.45 -4.20 4.21
C PHE A 223 -13.53 -4.74 5.13
N LYS A 224 -13.21 -4.94 6.41
CA LYS A 224 -14.15 -5.34 7.45
C LYS A 224 -14.90 -4.11 8.02
N ASN A 225 -15.76 -4.35 9.01
CA ASN A 225 -16.78 -3.41 9.46
C ASN A 225 -16.22 -2.09 9.99
N TYR A 226 -16.97 -1.01 9.78
CA TYR A 226 -16.76 0.31 10.40
C TYR A 226 -15.51 1.08 9.95
N GLY A 227 -14.86 0.66 8.86
CA GLY A 227 -13.83 1.47 8.22
C GLY A 227 -14.41 2.63 7.41
N THR A 228 -13.54 3.54 6.98
CA THR A 228 -13.79 4.46 5.87
C THR A 228 -12.60 4.37 4.94
N PHE A 229 -12.85 3.85 3.74
CA PHE A 229 -11.89 3.94 2.65
C PHE A 229 -12.21 5.20 1.84
N THR A 230 -11.20 5.94 1.42
CA THR A 230 -11.30 7.05 0.48
C THR A 230 -10.23 6.87 -0.58
N GLY A 231 -10.63 6.62 -1.82
CA GLY A 231 -9.67 6.44 -2.90
C GLY A 231 -10.17 5.47 -3.95
N GLY A 232 -9.26 4.63 -4.44
CA GLY A 232 -9.47 3.79 -5.62
C GLY A 232 -8.77 2.46 -5.44
N ILE A 233 -9.45 1.39 -5.84
CA ILE A 233 -8.96 0.02 -5.70
C ILE A 233 -9.05 -0.65 -7.06
N SER A 234 -7.95 -1.25 -7.46
CA SER A 234 -7.85 -2.13 -8.61
C SER A 234 -7.30 -3.45 -8.13
N ALA A 235 -8.15 -4.49 -8.07
CA ALA A 235 -7.77 -5.77 -7.49
C ALA A 235 -8.50 -6.94 -8.15
N LYS A 236 -8.05 -8.17 -7.88
CA LYS A 236 -8.69 -9.41 -8.36
C LYS A 236 -10.16 -9.50 -7.92
N ALA A 237 -10.40 -9.13 -6.67
CA ALA A 237 -11.73 -9.05 -6.07
C ALA A 237 -11.72 -7.99 -4.98
N VAL A 238 -12.85 -7.30 -4.79
CA VAL A 238 -12.99 -6.29 -3.73
C VAL A 238 -14.27 -6.58 -2.95
N THR A 239 -14.10 -6.81 -1.64
CA THR A 239 -15.20 -6.97 -0.70
C THR A 239 -15.18 -5.80 0.28
N LEU A 240 -16.30 -5.09 0.36
CA LEU A 240 -16.46 -3.94 1.25
C LEU A 240 -17.62 -4.24 2.19
N LYS A 241 -17.31 -4.26 3.49
CA LYS A 241 -18.29 -4.51 4.54
C LYS A 241 -18.48 -3.23 5.36
N ASN A 242 -19.53 -2.48 5.02
CA ASN A 242 -19.92 -1.20 5.62
C ASN A 242 -18.96 -0.04 5.33
N ASN A 243 -19.52 1.10 4.88
CA ASN A 243 -18.89 2.42 4.72
C ASN A 243 -17.54 2.46 3.94
N ALA A 244 -17.61 2.40 2.62
CA ALA A 244 -16.54 2.91 1.76
C ALA A 244 -17.02 4.20 1.08
N SER A 245 -16.10 5.09 0.72
CA SER A 245 -16.35 6.24 -0.16
C SER A 245 -15.25 6.27 -1.23
N TRP A 246 -15.60 6.61 -2.48
CA TRP A 246 -14.60 6.70 -3.55
C TRP A 246 -14.30 8.15 -3.87
N ASP A 247 -13.03 8.40 -4.17
CA ASP A 247 -12.54 9.75 -4.40
C ASP A 247 -12.42 10.04 -5.90
N ASN A 248 -13.09 11.11 -6.35
CA ASN A 248 -13.06 11.52 -7.77
C ASN A 248 -11.68 11.98 -8.24
N ARG A 249 -10.76 12.35 -7.33
CA ARG A 249 -9.38 12.75 -7.67
C ARG A 249 -8.56 11.61 -8.27
N LEU A 250 -9.07 10.37 -8.19
CA LEU A 250 -8.48 9.20 -8.85
C LEU A 250 -9.10 8.88 -10.21
N GLN A 251 -10.06 9.67 -10.69
CA GLN A 251 -10.59 9.49 -12.03
C GLN A 251 -9.47 9.76 -13.07
N GLY A 252 -9.18 8.77 -13.91
CA GLY A 252 -8.08 8.85 -14.87
C GLY A 252 -6.69 8.78 -14.22
N PHE A 253 -6.59 8.50 -12.92
CA PHE A 253 -5.32 8.26 -12.25
C PHE A 253 -4.70 6.98 -12.81
N THR A 254 -3.60 7.15 -13.52
CA THR A 254 -2.73 6.05 -13.92
C THR A 254 -1.59 6.00 -12.92
N LEU A 255 -1.28 4.80 -12.44
CA LEU A 255 -0.03 4.60 -11.71
C LEU A 255 1.11 4.87 -12.69
N ALA A 256 1.88 5.92 -12.42
CA ALA A 256 3.00 6.30 -13.27
C ALA A 256 3.93 5.09 -13.43
N THR A 257 4.16 4.65 -14.65
CA THR A 257 5.09 3.56 -14.97
C THR A 257 6.54 3.95 -14.70
N THR A 258 6.80 5.25 -14.55
CA THR A 258 8.08 5.85 -14.19
C THR A 258 7.89 6.66 -12.91
N LEU A 259 8.56 6.24 -11.83
CA LEU A 259 8.58 6.99 -10.57
C LEU A 259 9.35 8.30 -10.83
N VAL A 260 8.62 9.39 -11.08
CA VAL A 260 9.21 10.72 -11.06
C VAL A 260 9.48 11.06 -9.60
N TYR A 261 10.72 10.88 -9.17
CA TYR A 261 11.18 11.37 -7.87
C TYR A 261 11.02 12.89 -7.84
N TYR A 262 10.09 13.38 -7.02
CA TYR A 262 10.04 14.80 -6.69
C TYR A 262 11.10 15.05 -5.61
N ARG A 263 12.06 15.94 -5.88
CA ARG A 263 13.02 16.39 -4.86
C ARG A 263 12.23 17.11 -3.75
N GLY A 264 12.12 16.47 -2.58
CA GLY A 264 11.38 17.02 -1.43
C GLY A 264 12.08 18.19 -0.73
N ALA A 265 13.40 18.30 -0.86
CA ALA A 265 14.18 19.44 -0.40
C ALA A 265 15.57 19.46 -1.07
N TRP A 266 16.13 20.65 -1.25
CA TRP A 266 17.57 20.81 -1.43
C TRP A 266 18.23 20.86 -0.05
N ARG A 267 19.17 19.94 0.21
CA ARG A 267 20.07 20.07 1.36
C ARG A 267 21.42 20.47 0.82
N GLN A 268 21.81 21.72 1.03
CA GLN A 268 23.15 22.19 0.69
C GLN A 268 24.15 21.41 1.56
N CYS A 269 25.01 20.60 0.94
CA CYS A 269 26.11 19.95 1.67
C CYS A 269 26.97 21.08 2.24
N SER A 270 27.12 21.14 3.56
CA SER A 270 28.04 22.08 4.20
C SER A 270 29.45 21.71 3.75
N THR A 271 30.15 22.64 3.12
CA THR A 271 31.55 22.50 2.70
C THR A 271 32.53 22.43 3.89
N THR A 272 32.03 22.34 5.11
CA THR A 272 32.80 22.55 6.35
C THR A 272 32.85 21.33 7.26
N ALA A 273 32.49 20.13 6.79
CA ALA A 273 32.72 18.92 7.56
C ALA A 273 34.18 18.47 7.39
N ALA A 274 34.96 18.54 8.47
CA ALA A 274 36.28 17.92 8.52
C ALA A 274 36.16 16.41 8.22
N VAL A 275 36.88 15.97 7.20
CA VAL A 275 36.87 14.58 6.74
C VAL A 275 37.67 13.76 7.75
N THR A 276 36.99 13.19 8.75
CA THR A 276 37.57 12.11 9.55
C THR A 276 37.17 10.77 8.89
N PRO A 277 38.13 9.89 8.53
CA PRO A 277 37.91 8.75 7.64
C PRO A 277 37.04 7.59 8.20
N THR A 278 36.32 7.80 9.30
CA THR A 278 35.54 6.75 9.99
C THR A 278 34.02 6.97 9.98
N THR A 279 33.51 8.06 9.41
CA THR A 279 32.06 8.31 9.35
C THR A 279 31.48 8.06 7.95
N PRO A 280 30.55 7.09 7.78
CA PRO A 280 29.91 6.76 6.48
C PRO A 280 29.09 7.89 5.84
N ALA A 281 28.92 9.02 6.53
CA ALA A 281 28.16 10.19 6.06
C ALA A 281 29.01 11.23 5.31
N ALA A 282 30.29 10.98 5.04
CA ALA A 282 31.20 11.97 4.44
C ALA A 282 31.15 12.08 2.90
N GLY A 283 30.22 11.40 2.21
CA GLY A 283 30.16 11.37 0.75
C GLY A 283 28.91 12.03 0.16
N CYS A 284 28.94 13.35 -0.09
CA CYS A 284 28.22 13.88 -1.25
C CYS A 284 29.18 13.68 -2.45
N PRO A 285 28.88 12.82 -3.45
CA PRO A 285 29.72 12.75 -4.64
C PRO A 285 29.67 14.10 -5.35
N LEU A 286 30.83 14.69 -5.57
CA LEU A 286 30.98 15.83 -6.47
C LEU A 286 30.85 15.25 -7.89
N ASP A 287 29.78 15.58 -8.61
CA ASP A 287 29.76 15.39 -10.07
C ASP A 287 30.79 16.36 -10.66
N SER A 288 31.84 15.79 -11.25
CA SER A 288 32.79 16.47 -12.14
C SER A 288 32.32 16.40 -13.58
#